data_AF-A0A199W9Y1-F1
#
_entry.id   AF-A0A199W9Y1-F1
#
_cell.length_a   1.000
_cell.length_b   1.000
_cell.length_c   1.000
_cell.angle_alpha   90.00
_cell.angle_beta   90.00
_cell.angle_gamma   90.00
#
_symmetry.space_group_name_H-M   'P 1'
#
loop_
_entity.id
_entity.type
_entity.pdbx_description
1 polymer ?
#
loop_
_entity_poly.entity_id
_entity_poly.type
_entity_poly.pdbx_seq_one_letter_code
_entity_poly.pdbx_strand_id
1 'polypeptide(L)'
;HRVDEALGFMAAAGLTVDHPIMTTTEFWTSHECLLLPYEQALTREDSTSGLFYDCSAHFLWVGERTRQLDGAHVEFLRGVANPLGIKVSDKMDPKQLVKLIEILNPQNKPGRITIITRKGPENMRVKLPHLIRAVRGAGQIVTWVSDPMHGNTIKAPCGLKTRPFDSILRRYGFFDVHEQEGATRAASTSNDGAERDRMH
;
A
#
# COMPACT_ATOMS: atom_id res chain seq x y z
N HIS A 1 5.08 25.51 -14.07
CA HIS A 1 5.82 26.64 -13.45
C HIS A 1 6.80 26.16 -12.38
N ARG A 2 6.38 25.78 -11.16
CA ARG A 2 7.35 25.36 -10.10
C ARG A 2 8.17 24.10 -10.42
N VAL A 3 7.59 23.15 -11.15
CA VAL A 3 8.32 21.93 -11.58
C VAL A 3 9.37 22.29 -12.64
N ASP A 4 9.00 23.13 -13.60
CA ASP A 4 9.91 23.57 -14.67
C ASP A 4 11.08 24.40 -14.11
N GLU A 5 10.81 25.25 -13.11
CA GLU A 5 11.85 26.00 -12.37
C GLU A 5 12.82 25.07 -11.65
N ALA A 6 12.32 24.02 -11.01
CA ALA A 6 13.17 23.03 -10.33
C ALA A 6 14.05 22.25 -11.32
N LEU A 7 13.48 21.84 -12.46
CA LEU A 7 14.24 21.19 -13.54
C LEU A 7 15.31 22.14 -14.13
N GLY A 8 14.97 23.42 -14.30
CA GLY A 8 15.91 24.46 -14.73
C GLY A 8 17.05 24.67 -13.72
N PHE A 9 16.76 24.66 -12.43
CA PHE A 9 17.78 24.73 -11.37
C PHE A 9 18.70 23.51 -11.39
N MET A 10 18.16 22.30 -11.51
CA MET A 10 18.95 21.07 -11.62
C MET A 10 19.89 21.11 -12.82
N ALA A 11 19.39 21.57 -13.98
CA ALA A 11 20.20 21.75 -15.18
C ALA A 11 21.32 22.78 -14.96
N ALA A 12 21.02 23.92 -14.32
CA ALA A 12 22.02 24.93 -13.98
C ALA A 12 23.08 24.43 -12.98
N ALA A 13 22.72 23.49 -12.09
CA ALA A 13 23.62 22.84 -11.15
C ALA A 13 24.42 21.66 -11.75
N GLY A 14 24.28 21.39 -13.06
CA GLY A 14 25.04 20.36 -13.78
C GLY A 14 24.34 19.01 -13.92
N LEU A 15 23.12 18.85 -13.41
CA LEU A 15 22.25 17.69 -13.67
C LEU A 15 21.38 17.99 -14.88
N THR A 16 21.96 17.83 -16.07
CA THR A 16 21.25 18.06 -17.33
C THR A 16 20.21 16.98 -17.60
N VAL A 17 19.29 17.27 -18.52
CA VAL A 17 18.20 16.34 -18.91
C VAL A 17 18.71 15.00 -19.46
N ASP A 18 19.94 14.95 -19.96
CA ASP A 18 20.56 13.73 -20.50
C ASP A 18 21.24 12.88 -19.41
N HIS A 19 21.34 13.37 -18.17
CA HIS A 19 21.92 12.61 -17.07
C HIS A 19 21.10 11.32 -16.82
N PRO A 20 21.71 10.14 -16.61
CA PRO A 20 21.00 8.87 -16.48
C PRO A 20 19.87 8.87 -15.44
N ILE A 21 20.06 9.60 -14.33
CA ILE A 21 19.03 9.76 -13.28
C ILE A 21 17.76 10.49 -13.75
N MET A 22 17.87 11.29 -14.82
CA MET A 22 16.76 12.04 -15.42
C MET A 22 16.07 11.26 -16.54
N THR A 23 16.75 10.24 -17.09
CA THR A 23 16.27 9.47 -18.24
C THR A 23 15.90 8.02 -17.90
N THR A 24 16.21 7.58 -16.69
CA THR A 24 15.83 6.25 -16.18
C THR A 24 14.86 6.37 -15.02
N THR A 25 13.96 5.40 -14.93
CA THR A 25 13.09 5.23 -13.78
C THR A 25 12.94 3.75 -13.54
N GLU A 26 12.93 3.37 -12.28
CA GLU A 26 12.57 2.02 -11.91
C GLU A 26 11.04 1.86 -12.04
N PHE A 27 10.60 0.68 -12.46
CA PHE A 27 9.18 0.37 -12.64
C PHE A 27 8.91 -1.04 -12.15
N TRP A 28 7.78 -1.21 -11.44
CA TRP A 28 7.42 -2.46 -10.77
C TRP A 28 6.01 -2.87 -11.15
N THR A 29 5.81 -4.19 -11.20
CA THR A 29 4.54 -4.82 -11.53
C THR A 29 3.84 -5.32 -10.28
N SER A 30 2.51 -5.31 -10.30
CA SER A 30 1.69 -5.89 -9.24
C SER A 30 0.35 -6.42 -9.73
N HIS A 31 -0.17 -7.44 -9.04
CA HIS A 31 -1.53 -7.96 -9.23
C HIS A 31 -2.07 -8.61 -7.95
N GLU A 32 -3.37 -8.94 -7.99
CA GLU A 32 -4.00 -9.72 -6.94
C GLU A 32 -3.56 -11.18 -7.06
N CYS A 33 -2.93 -11.72 -6.01
CA CYS A 33 -2.66 -13.15 -5.91
C CYS A 33 -4.02 -13.86 -5.80
N LEU A 34 -4.52 -14.37 -6.92
CA LEU A 34 -5.89 -14.89 -7.03
C LEU A 34 -5.91 -16.31 -7.56
N LEU A 35 -5.26 -16.56 -8.69
CA LEU A 35 -5.24 -17.88 -9.34
C LEU A 35 -4.03 -18.67 -8.86
N LEU A 36 -4.15 -19.32 -7.69
CA LEU A 36 -3.03 -19.99 -7.02
C LEU A 36 -2.23 -20.98 -7.90
N PRO A 37 -2.82 -21.75 -8.84
CA PRO A 37 -2.03 -22.59 -9.75
C PRO A 37 -1.07 -21.79 -10.65
N TYR A 38 -1.47 -20.58 -11.06
CA TYR A 38 -0.62 -19.67 -11.84
C TYR A 38 0.51 -19.10 -10.99
N GLU A 39 0.18 -18.62 -9.78
CA GLU A 39 1.17 -18.06 -8.84
C GLU A 39 2.19 -19.12 -8.40
N GLN A 40 1.72 -20.34 -8.09
CA GLN A 40 2.58 -21.46 -7.73
C GLN A 40 3.54 -21.83 -8.87
N ALA A 41 3.07 -21.85 -10.13
CA ALA A 41 3.91 -22.18 -11.27
C ALA A 41 5.03 -21.15 -11.53
N LEU A 42 4.84 -19.91 -11.06
CA LEU A 42 5.81 -18.82 -11.21
C LEU A 42 6.65 -18.55 -9.96
N THR A 43 6.40 -19.29 -8.87
CA THR A 43 7.19 -19.20 -7.64
C THR A 43 8.53 -19.92 -7.79
N ARG A 44 9.63 -19.23 -7.44
CA ARG A 44 11.01 -19.74 -7.51
C ARG A 44 11.72 -19.53 -6.19
N GLU A 45 12.67 -20.42 -5.91
CA GLU A 45 13.65 -20.21 -4.86
C GLU A 45 14.76 -19.28 -5.37
N ASP A 46 15.07 -18.25 -4.59
CA ASP A 46 16.19 -17.37 -4.85
C ASP A 46 17.51 -18.08 -4.50
N SER A 47 18.43 -18.13 -5.47
CA SER A 47 19.69 -18.88 -5.34
C SER A 47 20.67 -18.31 -4.32
N THR A 48 20.47 -17.08 -3.85
CA THR A 48 21.37 -16.39 -2.91
C THR A 48 20.87 -16.47 -1.46
N SER A 49 19.55 -16.43 -1.27
CA SER A 49 18.92 -16.35 0.05
C SER A 49 18.19 -17.63 0.46
N GLY A 50 17.87 -18.52 -0.49
CA GLY A 50 17.04 -19.71 -0.25
C GLY A 50 15.57 -19.39 0.05
N LEU A 51 15.16 -18.13 -0.12
CA LEU A 51 13.78 -17.71 0.08
C LEU A 51 12.96 -17.92 -1.19
N PHE A 52 11.69 -18.26 -1.04
CA PHE A 52 10.78 -18.35 -2.17
C PHE A 52 10.22 -16.98 -2.53
N TYR A 53 10.22 -16.65 -3.81
CA TYR A 53 9.57 -15.47 -4.38
C TYR A 53 8.59 -15.92 -5.44
N ASP A 54 7.39 -15.35 -5.42
CA ASP A 54 6.49 -15.44 -6.56
C ASP A 54 6.99 -14.46 -7.63
N CYS A 55 7.58 -14.98 -8.70
CA CYS A 55 8.15 -14.18 -9.78
C CYS A 55 7.10 -13.74 -10.81
N SER A 56 5.81 -13.91 -10.54
CA SER A 56 4.73 -13.39 -11.38
C SER A 56 4.66 -11.85 -11.36
N ALA A 57 5.04 -11.24 -10.23
CA ALA A 57 5.12 -9.79 -10.06
C ALA A 57 6.02 -9.38 -8.89
N HIS A 58 6.39 -8.10 -8.84
CA HIS A 58 7.23 -7.56 -7.77
C HIS A 58 6.46 -7.42 -6.45
N PHE A 59 5.18 -7.03 -6.53
CA PHE A 59 4.30 -6.83 -5.37
C PHE A 59 2.99 -7.58 -5.61
N LEU A 60 2.52 -8.31 -4.60
CA LEU A 60 1.27 -9.08 -4.68
C LEU A 60 0.32 -8.63 -3.59
N TRP A 61 -0.99 -8.65 -3.84
CA TRP A 61 -1.95 -8.41 -2.76
C TRP A 61 -2.97 -9.53 -2.60
N VAL A 62 -3.45 -9.70 -1.35
CA VAL A 62 -4.63 -10.50 -1.06
C VAL A 62 -5.88 -9.64 -1.12
N GLY A 63 -6.89 -10.15 -1.84
CA GLY A 63 -8.16 -9.47 -2.04
C GLY A 63 -9.08 -9.50 -0.82
N GLU A 64 -10.10 -8.64 -0.84
CA GLU A 64 -11.09 -8.57 0.25
C GLU A 64 -11.87 -9.89 0.43
N ARG A 65 -11.99 -10.70 -0.62
CA ARG A 65 -12.77 -11.95 -0.62
C ARG A 65 -11.92 -13.21 -0.41
N THR A 66 -10.59 -13.07 -0.39
CA THR A 66 -9.62 -14.16 -0.34
C THR A 66 -8.67 -14.05 0.85
N ARG A 67 -8.93 -13.12 1.79
CA ARG A 67 -8.11 -12.84 2.98
C ARG A 67 -8.55 -13.57 4.25
N GLN A 68 -9.15 -14.75 4.12
CA GLN A 68 -9.51 -15.60 5.28
C GLN A 68 -8.23 -16.06 5.98
N LEU A 69 -8.20 -15.98 7.32
CA LEU A 69 -6.97 -16.25 8.11
C LEU A 69 -6.41 -17.66 7.88
N ASP A 70 -7.28 -18.63 7.67
CA ASP A 70 -7.03 -20.04 7.39
C ASP A 70 -7.17 -20.38 5.89
N GLY A 71 -7.29 -19.36 5.04
CA GLY A 71 -7.49 -19.52 3.61
C GLY A 71 -6.20 -19.80 2.84
N ALA A 72 -6.33 -20.47 1.69
CA ALA A 72 -5.21 -20.87 0.85
C ALA A 72 -4.36 -19.69 0.35
N HIS A 73 -4.96 -18.53 0.06
CA HIS A 73 -4.21 -17.34 -0.37
C HIS A 73 -3.32 -16.77 0.73
N VAL A 74 -3.80 -16.75 1.97
CA VAL A 74 -3.00 -16.30 3.11
C VAL A 74 -1.86 -17.27 3.37
N GLU A 75 -2.12 -18.58 3.29
CA GLU A 75 -1.08 -19.60 3.43
C GLU A 75 -0.02 -19.51 2.32
N PHE A 76 -0.43 -19.32 1.07
CA PHE A 76 0.48 -19.12 -0.04
C PHE A 76 1.37 -17.88 0.18
N LEU A 77 0.75 -16.74 0.48
CA LEU A 77 1.46 -15.47 0.66
C LEU A 77 2.38 -15.46 1.90
N ARG A 78 2.07 -16.26 2.92
CA ARG A 78 2.93 -16.49 4.08
C ARG A 78 4.27 -17.11 3.69
N GLY A 79 4.30 -17.92 2.63
CA GLY A 79 5.49 -18.64 2.16
C GLY A 79 6.42 -17.85 1.24
N VAL A 80 5.95 -16.75 0.63
CA VAL A 80 6.74 -15.97 -0.35
C VAL A 80 7.35 -14.73 0.27
N ALA A 81 8.51 -14.29 -0.21
CA ALA A 81 9.30 -13.18 0.31
C ALA A 81 9.00 -11.80 -0.34
N ASN A 82 8.11 -11.75 -1.34
CA ASN A 82 7.65 -10.51 -1.98
C ASN A 82 7.08 -9.50 -0.97
N PRO A 83 7.19 -8.18 -1.20
CA PRO A 83 6.33 -7.21 -0.53
C PRO A 83 4.84 -7.50 -0.82
N LEU A 84 4.00 -7.40 0.21
CA LEU A 84 2.61 -7.84 0.16
C LEU A 84 1.62 -6.70 0.44
N GLY A 85 0.50 -6.74 -0.25
CA GLY A 85 -0.67 -5.91 -0.02
C GLY A 85 -1.80 -6.67 0.68
N ILE A 86 -2.53 -6.00 1.57
CA ILE A 86 -3.78 -6.51 2.14
C ILE A 86 -4.89 -5.54 1.79
N LYS A 87 -5.87 -5.98 1.01
CA LYS A 87 -7.06 -5.17 0.73
C LYS A 87 -7.97 -5.13 1.94
N VAL A 88 -8.36 -3.93 2.37
CA VAL A 88 -9.26 -3.76 3.53
C VAL A 88 -10.46 -2.87 3.20
N SER A 89 -11.66 -3.40 3.41
CA SER A 89 -12.92 -2.66 3.29
C SER A 89 -13.36 -2.01 4.62
N ASP A 90 -14.55 -1.41 4.65
CA ASP A 90 -15.24 -0.93 5.84
C ASP A 90 -15.69 -2.04 6.80
N LYS A 91 -15.75 -3.29 6.32
CA LYS A 91 -16.13 -4.48 7.10
C LYS A 91 -14.95 -5.16 7.81
N MET A 92 -13.73 -4.67 7.63
CA MET A 92 -12.56 -5.24 8.28
C MET A 92 -12.65 -5.07 9.80
N ASP A 93 -12.55 -6.18 10.53
CA ASP A 93 -12.37 -6.19 11.98
C ASP A 93 -10.92 -5.85 12.33
N PRO A 94 -10.64 -4.81 13.14
CA PRO A 94 -9.29 -4.48 13.59
C PRO A 94 -8.52 -5.67 14.20
N LYS A 95 -9.19 -6.56 14.94
CA LYS A 95 -8.52 -7.73 15.55
C LYS A 95 -8.09 -8.75 14.50
N GLN A 96 -8.93 -8.97 13.49
CA GLN A 96 -8.58 -9.86 12.37
C GLN A 96 -7.44 -9.27 11.53
N LEU A 97 -7.43 -7.94 11.33
CA LEU A 97 -6.34 -7.28 10.61
C LEU A 97 -5.00 -7.50 11.32
N VAL A 98 -4.95 -7.30 12.64
CA VAL A 98 -3.72 -7.55 13.43
C VAL A 98 -3.23 -8.98 13.26
N LYS A 99 -4.12 -9.98 13.41
CA LYS A 99 -3.77 -11.39 13.22
C LYS A 99 -3.27 -11.69 11.80
N LEU A 100 -3.89 -11.10 10.79
CA LEU A 100 -3.48 -11.29 9.40
C LEU A 100 -2.08 -10.73 9.15
N ILE A 101 -1.75 -9.58 9.74
CA ILE A 101 -0.41 -9.00 9.68
C ILE A 101 0.61 -9.88 10.41
N GLU A 102 0.26 -10.46 11.57
CA GLU A 102 1.14 -11.39 12.30
C GLU A 102 1.50 -12.61 11.44
N ILE A 103 0.52 -13.16 10.72
CA ILE A 103 0.73 -14.30 9.83
C ILE A 103 1.65 -13.93 8.65
N LEU A 104 1.43 -12.78 8.02
CA LEU A 104 2.11 -12.40 6.78
C LEU A 104 3.44 -11.64 6.99
N ASN A 105 3.67 -11.14 8.21
CA ASN A 105 4.88 -10.41 8.61
C ASN A 105 5.32 -10.76 10.04
N PRO A 106 5.67 -12.03 10.31
CA PRO A 106 5.97 -12.49 11.67
C PRO A 106 7.21 -11.82 12.28
N GLN A 107 8.16 -11.35 11.45
CA GLN A 107 9.35 -10.60 11.90
C GLN A 107 9.11 -9.09 11.99
N ASN A 108 7.88 -8.61 11.74
CA ASN A 108 7.52 -7.20 11.74
C ASN A 108 8.45 -6.33 10.86
N LYS A 109 8.87 -6.86 9.71
CA LYS A 109 9.81 -6.21 8.79
C LYS A 109 9.15 -4.97 8.16
N PRO A 110 9.73 -3.77 8.28
CA PRO A 110 9.24 -2.58 7.61
C PRO A 110 9.17 -2.77 6.09
N GLY A 111 8.11 -2.26 5.44
CA GLY A 111 7.90 -2.37 4.00
C GLY A 111 7.40 -3.73 3.50
N ARG A 112 7.31 -4.75 4.37
CA ARG A 112 6.75 -6.06 4.01
C ARG A 112 5.25 -6.01 3.75
N ILE A 113 4.49 -5.27 4.56
CA ILE A 113 3.02 -5.20 4.47
C ILE A 113 2.57 -3.80 4.10
N THR A 114 1.73 -3.72 3.08
CA THR A 114 0.97 -2.54 2.69
C THR A 114 -0.52 -2.77 2.91
N ILE A 115 -1.15 -1.98 3.75
CA ILE A 115 -2.61 -1.98 3.95
C ILE A 115 -3.25 -1.07 2.89
N ILE A 116 -4.03 -1.68 2.00
CA ILE A 116 -4.68 -1.00 0.88
C ILE A 116 -6.15 -0.76 1.24
N THR A 117 -6.44 0.43 1.74
CA THR A 117 -7.76 0.82 2.23
C THR A 117 -8.69 1.21 1.08
N ARG A 118 -9.87 0.60 0.99
CA ARG A 118 -10.85 0.85 -0.09
C ARG A 118 -12.21 1.29 0.43
N LYS A 119 -12.21 2.30 1.31
CA LYS A 119 -13.43 2.82 1.95
C LYS A 119 -14.00 3.98 1.13
N GLY A 120 -15.32 4.06 1.06
CA GLY A 120 -15.96 5.31 0.64
C GLY A 120 -15.64 6.45 1.62
N PRO A 121 -15.71 7.72 1.19
CA PRO A 121 -15.24 8.87 1.96
C PRO A 121 -15.87 8.98 3.35
N GLU A 122 -17.17 8.69 3.48
CA GLU A 122 -17.89 8.76 4.76
C GLU A 122 -17.39 7.71 5.77
N ASN A 123 -17.24 6.45 5.32
CA ASN A 123 -16.78 5.36 6.19
C ASN A 123 -15.29 5.44 6.51
N MET A 124 -14.51 6.19 5.72
CA MET A 124 -13.07 6.34 5.92
C MET A 124 -12.76 7.04 7.24
N ARG A 125 -13.37 8.20 7.50
CA ARG A 125 -13.14 8.98 8.73
C ARG A 125 -13.60 8.26 10.00
N VAL A 126 -14.62 7.41 9.90
CA VAL A 126 -15.15 6.68 11.05
C VAL A 126 -14.37 5.40 11.33
N LYS A 127 -14.07 4.60 10.29
CA LYS A 127 -13.55 3.23 10.49
C LYS A 127 -12.04 3.12 10.38
N LEU A 128 -11.37 3.97 9.60
CA LEU A 128 -9.92 3.90 9.44
C LEU A 128 -9.14 4.16 10.75
N PRO A 129 -9.52 5.14 11.61
CA PRO A 129 -8.81 5.37 12.87
C PRO A 129 -8.74 4.11 13.74
N HIS A 130 -9.83 3.34 13.81
CA HIS A 130 -9.89 2.10 14.60
C HIS A 130 -8.90 1.04 14.10
N LEU A 131 -8.70 0.93 12.77
CA LEU A 131 -7.72 0.03 12.19
C LEU A 131 -6.29 0.50 12.48
N ILE A 132 -6.00 1.79 12.29
CA ILE A 132 -4.69 2.37 12.56
C ILE A 132 -4.30 2.17 14.02
N ARG A 133 -5.21 2.48 14.96
CA ARG A 133 -4.98 2.32 16.40
C ARG A 133 -4.73 0.87 16.79
N ALA A 134 -5.44 -0.09 16.19
CA ALA A 134 -5.23 -1.50 16.47
C ALA A 134 -3.86 -2.00 15.99
N VAL A 135 -3.49 -1.67 14.75
CA VAL A 135 -2.18 -2.03 14.17
C VAL A 135 -1.04 -1.38 14.97
N ARG A 136 -1.17 -0.09 15.28
CA ARG A 136 -0.20 0.64 16.13
C ARG A 136 -0.13 0.06 17.53
N GLY A 137 -1.27 -0.25 18.15
CA GLY A 137 -1.34 -0.83 19.48
C GLY A 137 -0.72 -2.23 19.56
N ALA A 138 -0.71 -2.97 18.45
CA ALA A 138 0.00 -4.23 18.29
C ALA A 138 1.50 -4.07 17.96
N GLY A 139 2.00 -2.83 17.85
CA GLY A 139 3.41 -2.55 17.51
C GLY A 139 3.80 -2.91 16.07
N GLN A 140 2.82 -3.12 15.19
CA GLN A 140 3.05 -3.60 13.84
C GLN A 140 3.41 -2.46 12.88
N ILE A 141 4.45 -2.67 12.08
CA ILE A 141 4.95 -1.70 11.10
C ILE A 141 4.40 -2.06 9.74
N VAL A 142 3.54 -1.19 9.22
CA VAL A 142 2.90 -1.35 7.90
C VAL A 142 2.90 -0.05 7.13
N THR A 143 2.82 -0.17 5.82
CA THR A 143 2.61 0.95 4.91
C THR A 143 1.11 1.12 4.66
N TRP A 144 0.58 2.35 4.73
CA TRP A 144 -0.82 2.62 4.43
C TRP A 144 -0.99 3.27 3.06
N VAL A 145 -1.89 2.71 2.24
CA VAL A 145 -2.25 3.22 0.91
C VAL A 145 -3.78 3.32 0.81
N SER A 146 -4.24 4.33 0.07
CA SER A 146 -5.66 4.53 -0.24
C SER A 146 -5.97 4.07 -1.67
N ASP A 147 -6.98 3.22 -1.80
CA ASP A 147 -7.67 2.92 -3.05
C ASP A 147 -9.04 3.62 -3.04
N PRO A 148 -9.13 4.83 -3.62
CA PRO A 148 -10.38 5.60 -3.68
C PRO A 148 -11.33 5.09 -4.78
N MET A 149 -11.05 3.96 -5.43
CA MET A 149 -11.82 3.49 -6.59
C MET A 149 -12.82 2.39 -6.20
N HIS A 150 -12.34 1.30 -5.58
CA HIS A 150 -13.18 0.11 -5.34
C HIS A 150 -14.25 0.29 -4.26
N GLY A 151 -14.14 1.33 -3.43
CA GLY A 151 -15.16 1.71 -2.43
C GLY A 151 -16.30 2.57 -3.00
N ASN A 152 -16.12 3.20 -4.15
CA ASN A 152 -16.99 4.27 -4.68
C ASN A 152 -17.78 3.87 -5.94
N THR A 153 -17.97 2.57 -6.16
CA THR A 153 -18.68 2.08 -7.35
C THR A 153 -20.18 2.08 -7.12
N ILE A 154 -20.92 2.81 -7.94
CA ILE A 154 -22.39 2.83 -7.98
C ILE A 154 -22.89 2.21 -9.28
N LYS A 155 -24.12 1.69 -9.28
CA LYS A 155 -24.80 1.21 -10.49
C LYS A 155 -25.70 2.33 -11.01
N ALA A 156 -25.40 2.84 -12.19
CA ALA A 156 -26.23 3.84 -12.85
C ALA A 156 -27.60 3.24 -13.23
N PRO A 157 -28.64 4.07 -13.45
CA PRO A 157 -29.96 3.59 -13.87
C PRO A 157 -29.92 2.70 -15.13
N CYS A 158 -28.97 2.96 -16.03
CA CYS A 158 -28.72 2.15 -17.24
C CYS A 158 -27.99 0.81 -16.97
N GLY A 159 -27.72 0.47 -15.72
CA GLY A 159 -27.06 -0.78 -15.32
C GLY A 159 -25.53 -0.75 -15.34
N LEU A 160 -24.92 0.29 -15.91
CA LEU A 160 -23.47 0.46 -15.95
C LEU A 160 -22.90 0.78 -14.56
N LYS A 161 -21.72 0.23 -14.26
CA LYS A 161 -20.96 0.58 -13.06
C LYS A 161 -20.20 1.88 -13.31
N THR A 162 -20.45 2.90 -12.51
CA THR A 162 -19.75 4.20 -12.59
C THR A 162 -19.20 4.62 -11.23
N ARG A 163 -18.29 5.58 -11.24
CA ARG A 163 -17.62 6.12 -10.05
C ARG A 163 -17.60 7.65 -10.18
N PRO A 164 -18.35 8.40 -9.35
CA PRO A 164 -18.32 9.85 -9.38
C PRO A 164 -16.92 10.37 -9.04
N PHE A 165 -16.37 11.27 -9.86
CA PHE A 165 -15.03 11.80 -9.68
C PHE A 165 -14.87 12.54 -8.34
N ASP A 166 -15.88 13.29 -7.92
CA ASP A 166 -15.87 13.98 -6.61
C ASP A 166 -15.72 13.00 -5.44
N SER A 167 -16.32 11.81 -5.53
CA SER A 167 -16.16 10.78 -4.50
C SER A 167 -14.74 10.20 -4.47
N ILE A 168 -14.03 10.20 -5.61
CA ILE A 168 -12.62 9.80 -5.71
C ILE A 168 -11.70 10.91 -5.17
N LEU A 169 -11.99 12.17 -5.50
CA LEU A 169 -11.23 13.34 -5.01
C LEU A 169 -11.33 13.54 -3.50
N ARG A 170 -12.44 13.12 -2.86
CA ARG A 170 -12.59 13.12 -1.39
C ARG A 170 -11.63 12.17 -0.64
N ARG A 171 -10.59 11.65 -1.31
CA ARG A 171 -9.44 10.95 -0.70
C ARG A 171 -8.73 11.74 0.41
N TYR A 172 -8.94 13.06 0.51
CA TYR A 172 -8.41 13.90 1.60
C TYR A 172 -8.71 13.34 3.00
N GLY A 173 -9.85 12.67 3.20
CA GLY A 173 -10.17 12.02 4.47
C GLY A 173 -9.16 10.96 4.92
N PHE A 174 -8.40 10.35 4.00
CA PHE A 174 -7.28 9.47 4.34
C PHE A 174 -6.14 10.26 5.00
N PHE A 175 -5.76 11.39 4.40
CA PHE A 175 -4.67 12.23 4.89
C PHE A 175 -5.02 12.83 6.26
N ASP A 176 -6.24 13.35 6.41
CA ASP A 176 -6.74 13.93 7.67
C ASP A 176 -6.65 12.91 8.82
N VAL A 177 -7.11 11.68 8.58
CA VAL A 177 -7.08 10.60 9.59
C VAL A 177 -5.65 10.24 9.95
N HIS A 178 -4.75 10.11 8.97
CA HIS A 178 -3.36 9.81 9.25
C HIS A 178 -2.65 10.92 10.04
N GLU A 179 -3.01 12.19 9.80
CA GLU A 179 -2.51 13.32 10.60
C GLU A 179 -2.97 13.25 12.04
N GLN A 180 -4.28 13.06 12.25
CA GLN A 180 -4.88 12.98 13.58
C GLN A 180 -4.35 11.80 14.39
N GLU A 181 -4.06 10.68 13.72
CA GLU A 181 -3.54 9.48 14.37
C GLU A 181 -2.01 9.46 14.46
N GLY A 182 -1.28 10.42 13.88
CA GLY A 182 0.19 10.44 13.89
C GLY A 182 0.82 9.24 13.20
N ALA A 183 0.19 8.70 12.16
CA ALA A 183 0.63 7.49 11.47
C ALA A 183 1.37 7.81 10.17
N THR A 184 2.55 7.23 9.97
CA THR A 184 3.40 7.43 8.79
C THR A 184 2.69 6.98 7.51
N ARG A 185 2.76 7.83 6.48
CA ARG A 185 2.05 7.69 5.20
C ARG A 185 3.01 7.14 4.14
N ALA A 186 2.57 6.25 3.26
CA ALA A 186 3.21 6.14 1.93
C ALA A 186 2.49 7.07 0.97
N ALA A 187 2.91 8.33 0.99
CA ALA A 187 2.92 9.15 -0.21
C ALA A 187 4.41 9.42 -0.47
N SER A 188 4.87 9.16 -1.69
CA SER A 188 6.25 9.38 -2.12
C SER A 188 6.76 10.75 -1.69
N THR A 189 7.55 10.79 -0.62
CA THR A 189 8.69 11.67 -0.34
C THR A 189 9.18 11.34 1.07
N SER A 190 10.37 10.76 1.18
CA SER A 190 11.16 10.78 2.41
C SER A 190 11.41 12.24 2.80
N ASN A 191 10.99 12.64 3.99
CA ASN A 191 11.45 13.89 4.59
C ASN A 191 11.83 13.58 6.04
N ASP A 192 12.97 12.91 6.22
CA ASP A 192 13.70 12.93 7.48
C ASP A 192 14.34 14.31 7.61
N GLY A 193 13.65 15.20 8.32
CA GLY A 193 14.09 16.58 8.53
C GLY A 193 13.48 17.24 9.75
N ALA A 194 13.03 16.46 10.74
CA ALA A 194 12.41 16.97 11.96
C ALA A 194 13.17 16.51 13.21
N GLU A 195 14.47 16.81 13.31
CA GLU A 195 15.20 16.68 14.57
C GLU A 195 16.40 17.63 14.71
N ARG A 196 16.27 18.88 14.25
CA ARG A 196 17.22 19.96 14.58
C ARG A 196 16.45 21.26 14.80
N ASP A 197 15.89 21.40 16.00
CA ASP A 197 15.61 22.71 16.63
C ASP A 197 15.15 22.49 18.08
N ARG A 198 16.07 21.97 18.90
CA ARG A 198 16.05 22.12 20.37
C ARG A 198 17.48 22.10 20.89
N MET A 199 18.26 23.10 20.53
CA MET A 199 19.39 23.61 21.32
C MET A 199 19.86 24.90 20.68
N HIS A 200 19.24 26.00 21.07
CA HIS A 200 19.84 27.30 21.38
C HIS A 200 18.77 28.26 21.89
#